data_AF-A0AAE3P676-F1
#
_entry.id   AF-A0AAE3P676-F1
#
_cell.length_a   1.000
_cell.length_b   1.000
_cell.length_c   1.000
_cell.angle_alpha   90.00
_cell.angle_beta   90.00
_cell.angle_gamma   90.00
#
_symmetry.space_group_name_H-M   'P 1'
#
loop_
_entity.id
_entity.type
_entity.pdbx_description
1 polymer ?
#
loop_
_entity_poly.entity_id
_entity_poly.type
_entity_poly.pdbx_seq_one_letter_code
_entity_poly.pdbx_strand_id
1 'polypeptide(L)'
;MNNKTLIYKPSVDYYHTNKKTNAKSETVSLKERVKIFLENLLILLLGISIFVLSVGIAYNTYILAKLKVKKLSLLKENKALRKEYQYLTSREVVLKKAKKLNLYPPQKGDLIKLK
;
A
#
# COMPACT_ATOMS: atom_id res chain seq x y z
N MET A 1 6.52 84.78 14.66
CA MET A 1 6.36 83.31 14.65
C MET A 1 4.90 83.00 14.91
N ASN A 2 4.21 82.35 13.96
CA ASN A 2 2.88 81.78 14.19
C ASN A 2 2.70 80.59 13.23
N ASN A 3 3.07 79.40 13.68
CA ASN A 3 2.90 78.17 12.92
C ASN A 3 1.41 77.81 12.87
N LYS A 4 0.73 78.16 11.77
CA LYS A 4 -0.62 77.65 11.48
C LYS A 4 -0.46 76.24 10.91
N THR A 5 -0.60 75.23 11.76
CA THR A 5 -0.69 73.83 11.36
C THR A 5 -1.96 73.64 10.53
N LEU A 6 -1.80 73.40 9.23
CA LEU A 6 -2.88 72.95 8.36
C LEU A 6 -3.13 71.47 8.65
N ILE A 7 -4.17 71.19 9.44
CA ILE A 7 -4.65 69.83 9.67
C ILE A 7 -5.30 69.36 8.37
N TYR A 8 -4.59 68.50 7.62
CA TYR A 8 -5.11 67.83 6.44
C TYR A 8 -6.21 66.85 6.88
N LYS A 9 -7.47 67.20 6.64
CA LYS A 9 -8.59 66.25 6.65
C LYS A 9 -8.75 65.72 5.23
N PRO A 10 -8.43 64.45 4.94
CA PRO A 10 -8.83 63.88 3.67
C PRO A 10 -10.36 63.87 3.64
N SER A 11 -10.96 64.63 2.73
CA SER A 11 -12.34 64.42 2.30
C SER A 11 -12.37 63.09 1.56
N VAL A 12 -12.36 62.00 2.32
CA VAL A 12 -12.72 60.70 1.80
C VAL A 12 -14.22 60.80 1.56
N ASP A 13 -14.59 61.15 0.33
CA ASP A 13 -15.96 60.99 -0.15
C ASP A 13 -16.24 59.48 -0.13
N TYR A 14 -16.67 59.01 1.03
CA TYR A 14 -17.30 57.72 1.15
C TYR A 14 -18.58 57.82 0.33
N TYR A 15 -18.51 57.35 -0.92
CA TYR A 15 -19.67 56.81 -1.59
C TYR A 15 -20.13 55.61 -0.77
N HIS A 16 -20.87 55.89 0.32
CA HIS A 16 -21.81 54.94 0.88
C HIS A 16 -22.83 54.73 -0.23
N THR A 17 -22.52 53.78 -1.13
CA THR A 17 -23.57 53.07 -1.82
C THR A 17 -24.40 52.46 -0.70
N ASN A 18 -25.50 53.13 -0.38
CA ASN A 18 -26.65 52.53 0.27
C ASN A 18 -27.15 51.45 -0.69
N LYS A 19 -26.38 50.36 -0.82
CA LYS A 19 -26.96 49.06 -1.10
C LYS A 19 -27.82 48.82 0.13
N LYS A 20 -29.09 49.24 0.04
CA LYS A 20 -30.18 48.50 0.65
C LYS A 20 -29.81 47.05 0.40
N THR A 21 -29.36 46.39 1.46
CA THR A 21 -29.25 44.95 1.56
C THR A 21 -30.68 44.47 1.41
N ASN A 22 -31.16 44.42 0.17
CA ASN A 22 -32.05 43.38 -0.24
C ASN A 22 -31.22 42.12 0.01
N ALA A 23 -31.30 41.62 1.24
CA ALA A 23 -31.26 40.21 1.47
C ALA A 23 -32.39 39.66 0.60
N LYS A 24 -32.09 39.45 -0.68
CA LYS A 24 -32.68 38.35 -1.41
C LYS A 24 -32.25 37.16 -0.58
N SER A 25 -33.09 36.81 0.37
CA SER A 25 -33.22 35.43 0.77
C SER A 25 -33.47 34.71 -0.54
N GLU A 26 -32.39 34.29 -1.20
CA GLU A 26 -32.49 33.28 -2.24
C GLU A 26 -33.10 32.10 -1.51
N THR A 27 -34.41 31.98 -1.66
CA THR A 27 -35.14 30.79 -1.28
C THR A 27 -34.61 29.71 -2.20
N VAL A 28 -33.48 29.12 -1.81
CA VAL A 28 -32.87 28.01 -2.54
C VAL A 28 -33.98 27.00 -2.72
N SER A 29 -34.35 26.78 -3.98
CA SER A 29 -35.49 25.96 -4.34
C SER A 29 -35.25 24.56 -3.76
N LEU A 30 -36.31 23.89 -3.29
CA LEU A 30 -36.19 22.52 -2.78
C LEU A 30 -35.49 21.60 -3.79
N LYS A 31 -35.64 21.88 -5.09
CA LYS A 31 -34.93 21.19 -6.18
C LYS A 31 -33.41 21.35 -6.11
N GLU A 32 -32.90 22.54 -5.80
CA GLU A 32 -31.45 22.78 -5.66
C GLU A 32 -30.87 22.13 -4.42
N ARG A 33 -31.62 22.12 -3.30
CA ARG A 33 -31.19 21.39 -2.11
C ARG A 33 -31.10 19.88 -2.36
N VAL A 34 -32.08 19.31 -3.06
CA VAL A 34 -32.06 17.89 -3.43
C VAL A 34 -30.90 17.58 -4.37
N LYS A 35 -30.61 18.47 -5.34
CA LYS A 35 -29.48 18.30 -6.26
C LYS A 35 -28.14 18.29 -5.52
N ILE A 36 -27.91 19.27 -4.65
CA ILE A 36 -26.68 19.35 -3.84
C ILE A 36 -26.56 18.13 -2.92
N PHE A 37 -27.67 17.68 -2.32
CA PHE A 37 -27.68 16.48 -1.49
C PHE A 37 -27.29 15.23 -2.29
N LEU A 38 -27.83 15.08 -3.51
CA LEU A 38 -27.52 13.95 -4.39
C LEU A 38 -26.05 13.96 -4.81
N GLU A 39 -25.51 15.13 -5.19
CA GLU A 39 -24.11 15.30 -5.56
C GLU A 39 -23.18 14.92 -4.40
N ASN A 40 -23.47 15.38 -3.19
CA ASN A 40 -22.70 15.04 -1.98
C ASN A 40 -22.78 13.54 -1.65
N LEU A 41 -23.96 12.92 -1.82
CA LEU A 41 -24.13 11.49 -1.63
C LEU A 41 -23.28 10.68 -2.62
N LEU A 42 -23.24 11.12 -3.87
CA LEU A 42 -22.44 10.48 -4.93
C LEU A 42 -20.94 10.58 -4.62
N ILE A 43 -20.47 11.75 -4.19
CA ILE A 43 -19.08 11.97 -3.78
C ILE A 43 -18.71 11.07 -2.59
N LEU A 44 -19.61 10.96 -1.61
CA LEU A 44 -19.40 10.10 -0.44
C LEU A 44 -19.30 8.62 -0.84
N LEU A 45 -20.20 8.15 -1.71
CA LEU A 45 -20.17 6.78 -2.23
C LEU A 45 -18.89 6.49 -3.05
N LEU A 46 -18.46 7.44 -3.89
CA LEU A 46 -17.19 7.36 -4.61
C LEU A 46 -16.00 7.26 -3.65
N GLY A 47 -15.97 8.08 -2.61
CA GLY A 47 -14.92 8.05 -1.58
C GLY A 47 -14.84 6.69 -0.88
N ILE A 48 -16.00 6.14 -0.47
CA ILE A 48 -16.08 4.82 0.15
C ILE A 48 -15.63 3.74 -0.82
N SER A 49 -16.04 3.80 -2.08
CA SER A 49 -15.63 2.82 -3.10
C SER A 49 -14.12 2.83 -3.32
N ILE A 50 -13.51 4.01 -3.44
CA ILE A 50 -12.05 4.15 -3.60
C ILE A 50 -11.33 3.59 -2.36
N PHE A 51 -11.84 3.87 -1.16
CA PHE A 51 -11.27 3.36 0.08
C PHE A 51 -11.30 1.82 0.13
N VAL A 52 -12.44 1.20 -0.16
CA VAL A 52 -12.58 -0.27 -0.17
C VAL A 52 -11.66 -0.90 -1.22
N LEU A 53 -11.59 -0.33 -2.43
CA LEU A 53 -10.69 -0.81 -3.47
C LEU A 53 -9.21 -0.67 -3.06
N SER A 54 -8.83 0.45 -2.45
CA SER A 54 -7.48 0.68 -1.93
C SER A 54 -7.09 -0.37 -0.90
N VAL A 55 -7.95 -0.64 0.08
CA VAL A 55 -7.72 -1.68 1.10
C VAL A 55 -7.61 -3.06 0.45
N GLY A 56 -8.47 -3.38 -0.52
CA GLY A 56 -8.41 -4.65 -1.26
C GLY A 56 -7.10 -4.84 -2.03
N ILE A 57 -6.64 -3.80 -2.72
CA ILE A 57 -5.35 -3.80 -3.44
C ILE A 57 -4.18 -3.94 -2.46
N ALA A 58 -4.21 -3.22 -1.33
CA ALA A 58 -3.18 -3.31 -0.29
C ALA A 58 -3.09 -4.71 0.32
N TYR A 59 -4.24 -5.36 0.59
CA TYR A 59 -4.27 -6.72 1.10
C TYR A 59 -3.69 -7.73 0.11
N ASN A 60 -4.10 -7.64 -1.16
CA ASN A 60 -3.60 -8.55 -2.20
C ASN A 60 -2.09 -8.38 -2.45
N THR A 61 -1.59 -7.14 -2.44
CA THR A 61 -0.15 -6.88 -2.58
C THR A 61 0.63 -7.42 -1.38
N TYR A 62 0.11 -7.28 -0.16
CA TYR A 62 0.70 -7.89 1.03
C TYR A 62 0.79 -9.42 0.92
N ILE A 63 -0.29 -10.09 0.52
CA ILE A 63 -0.30 -11.56 0.35
C ILE A 63 0.71 -11.99 -0.71
N LEU A 64 0.75 -11.31 -1.85
CA LEU A 64 1.73 -11.60 -2.91
C LEU A 64 3.17 -11.43 -2.42
N ALA A 65 3.47 -10.35 -1.68
CA ALA A 65 4.79 -10.14 -1.11
C ALA A 65 5.17 -11.25 -0.13
N LYS A 66 4.25 -11.61 0.78
CA LYS A 66 4.43 -12.70 1.75
C LYS A 66 4.69 -14.04 1.06
N LEU A 67 3.94 -14.35 0.01
CA LEU A 67 4.12 -15.57 -0.79
C LEU A 67 5.47 -15.59 -1.51
N LYS A 68 5.90 -14.47 -2.10
CA LYS A 68 7.22 -14.35 -2.75
C LYS A 68 8.36 -14.63 -1.77
N VAL A 69 8.30 -14.03 -0.57
CA VAL A 69 9.31 -14.24 0.47
C VAL A 69 9.36 -15.71 0.89
N LYS A 70 8.21 -16.32 1.20
CA LYS A 70 8.15 -17.75 1.56
C LYS A 70 8.66 -18.65 0.44
N LYS A 71 8.26 -18.40 -0.81
CA LYS A 71 8.73 -19.16 -1.97
C LYS A 71 10.24 -19.11 -2.11
N LEU A 72 10.85 -17.93 -1.91
CA LEU A 72 12.30 -17.78 -2.01
C LEU A 72 13.03 -18.50 -0.87
N SER A 73 12.47 -18.46 0.34
CA SER A 73 12.97 -19.24 1.48
C SER A 73 12.94 -20.75 1.19
N LEU A 74 11.79 -21.26 0.76
CA LEU A 74 11.61 -22.68 0.44
C LEU A 74 12.50 -23.14 -0.72
N LEU A 75 12.72 -22.29 -1.74
CA LEU A 75 13.63 -22.61 -2.84
C LEU A 75 15.09 -22.72 -2.38
N LYS A 76 15.53 -21.85 -1.46
CA LYS A 76 16.87 -21.92 -0.87
C LYS A 76 17.03 -23.19 -0.05
N GLU A 77 16.05 -23.50 0.79
CA GLU A 77 16.04 -24.69 1.62
C GLU A 77 16.05 -25.98 0.77
N ASN A 78 15.21 -26.05 -0.26
CA ASN A 78 15.19 -27.19 -1.17
C ASN A 78 16.53 -27.36 -1.90
N LYS A 79 17.16 -26.25 -2.34
CA LYS A 79 18.50 -26.29 -2.93
C LYS A 79 19.56 -26.79 -1.95
N ALA A 80 19.49 -26.39 -0.68
CA ALA A 80 20.39 -26.85 0.36
C ALA A 80 20.20 -28.35 0.63
N LEU A 81 18.96 -28.79 0.85
CA LEU A 81 18.60 -30.19 1.06
C LEU A 81 19.03 -31.09 -0.11
N ARG A 82 18.85 -30.63 -1.36
CA ARG A 82 19.32 -31.36 -2.54
C ARG A 82 20.83 -31.55 -2.56
N LYS A 83 21.59 -30.51 -2.19
CA LYS A 83 23.06 -30.60 -2.08
C LYS A 83 23.47 -31.54 -0.97
N GLU A 84 22.83 -31.43 0.20
CA GLU A 84 23.10 -32.30 1.34
C GLU A 84 22.79 -33.76 1.02
N TYR A 85 21.65 -34.03 0.38
CA TYR A 85 21.31 -35.36 -0.10
C TYR A 85 22.36 -35.90 -1.08
N GLN A 86 22.75 -35.11 -2.08
CA GLN A 86 23.78 -35.52 -3.05
C GLN A 86 25.12 -35.84 -2.37
N TYR A 87 25.48 -35.05 -1.35
CA TYR A 87 26.67 -35.30 -0.55
C TYR A 87 26.55 -36.59 0.27
N LEU A 88 25.45 -36.78 0.99
CA LEU A 88 25.22 -37.95 1.84
C LEU A 88 25.12 -39.26 1.05
N THR A 89 24.58 -39.19 -0.16
CA THR A 89 24.48 -40.33 -1.10
C THR A 89 25.71 -40.47 -2.00
N SER A 90 26.69 -39.58 -1.87
CA SER A 90 27.93 -39.69 -2.64
C SER A 90 28.68 -40.97 -2.24
N ARG A 91 29.26 -41.64 -3.25
CA ARG A 91 29.92 -42.94 -3.08
C ARG A 91 30.99 -42.90 -1.98
N GLU A 92 31.76 -41.81 -1.92
CA GLU A 92 32.83 -41.63 -0.94
C GLU A 92 32.30 -41.61 0.50
N VAL A 93 31.25 -40.83 0.73
CA VAL A 93 30.64 -40.69 2.07
C VAL A 93 29.99 -42.00 2.49
N VAL A 94 29.25 -42.65 1.59
CA VAL A 94 28.60 -43.94 1.89
C VAL A 94 29.64 -45.03 2.16
N LEU A 95 30.71 -45.13 1.36
CA LEU A 95 31.80 -46.08 1.59
C LEU A 95 32.52 -45.82 2.92
N LYS A 96 32.80 -44.56 3.24
CA LYS A 96 33.42 -44.18 4.52
C LYS A 96 32.54 -44.57 5.70
N LYS A 97 31.23 -44.37 5.59
CA LYS A 97 30.25 -44.72 6.63
C LYS A 97 30.09 -46.24 6.77
N ALA A 98 30.04 -46.97 5.66
CA ALA A 98 30.00 -48.45 5.64
C ALA A 98 31.24 -49.05 6.31
N LYS A 99 32.44 -48.55 5.98
CA LYS A 99 33.70 -48.94 6.65
C LYS A 99 33.67 -48.68 8.15
N LYS A 100 33.19 -47.50 8.57
CA LYS A 100 33.09 -47.15 10.00
C LYS A 100 32.13 -48.05 10.77
N LEU A 101 31.09 -48.55 10.10
CA LEU A 101 30.05 -49.40 10.71
C LEU A 101 30.29 -50.90 10.49
N ASN A 102 31.44 -51.30 9.92
CA ASN A 102 31.73 -52.69 9.52
C ASN A 102 30.64 -53.34 8.65
N LEU A 103 30.00 -52.54 7.78
CA LEU A 103 29.00 -53.00 6.83
C LEU A 103 29.62 -53.27 5.46
N TYR A 104 28.99 -54.16 4.68
CA TYR A 104 29.40 -54.44 3.31
C TYR A 104 29.28 -53.17 2.43
N PRO A 105 30.24 -52.90 1.52
CA PRO A 105 30.20 -51.71 0.69
C PRO A 105 29.03 -51.75 -0.30
N PRO A 106 28.33 -50.61 -0.52
CA PRO A 106 27.18 -50.55 -1.41
C PRO A 106 27.56 -50.84 -2.88
N GLN A 107 26.70 -51.57 -3.58
CA GLN A 107 26.81 -51.83 -5.02
C GLN A 107 26.06 -50.76 -5.83
N LYS A 108 26.27 -50.71 -7.14
CA LYS A 108 25.67 -49.68 -8.02
C LYS A 108 24.13 -49.67 -7.98
N GLY A 109 23.49 -50.80 -7.67
CA GLY A 109 22.04 -50.93 -7.53
C GLY A 109 21.48 -50.40 -6.21
N ASP A 110 22.30 -50.28 -5.17
CA ASP A 110 21.87 -49.89 -3.81
C ASP A 110 21.84 -48.36 -3.63
N LEU A 111 22.42 -47.62 -4.58
CA LEU A 111 22.50 -46.16 -4.55
C LEU A 111 21.20 -45.53 -5.09
N ILE A 112 20.36 -45.03 -4.17
CA ILE A 112 19.12 -44.33 -4.52
C ILE A 112 19.43 -42.94 -5.08
N LYS A 113 19.06 -42.71 -6.34
CA LYS A 113 19.15 -41.41 -7.00
C LYS A 113 17.78 -40.74 -7.02
N LEU A 114 17.70 -39.51 -6.53
CA LEU A 114 16.54 -38.65 -6.79
C LEU A 114 16.57 -38.21 -8.25
N LYS A 115 15.50 -38.52 -9.01
CA LYS A 115 15.22 -37.94 -10.32
C LYS A 115 14.69 -36.52 -10.16
#